data_AF-A0A0G2AC28-F1
#
_entry.id   AF-A0A0G2AC28-F1
#
_cell.length_a   1.000
_cell.length_b   1.000
_cell.length_c   1.000
_cell.angle_alpha   90.00
_cell.angle_beta   90.00
_cell.angle_gamma   90.00
#
_symmetry.space_group_name_H-M   'P 1'
#
loop_
_entity.id
_entity.type
_entity.pdbx_description
1 polymer ?
#
loop_
_entity_poly.entity_id
_entity_poly.type
_entity_poly.pdbx_seq_one_letter_code
_entity_poly.pdbx_strand_id
1 'polypeptide(L)'
;MCYIRGMLTKRKKSNEIAKAKRHDSDTGSPEVQIAIISRRIEEISSHLDKNRKDKHSRRGLLGLVAARRKHLKHLESTNKRAYSTIVKTLGLKR
;
A
#
# COMPACT_ATOMS: atom_id res chain seq x y z
N MET A 1 -14.30 0.38 20.36
CA MET A 1 -14.01 0.61 18.93
C MET A 1 -12.66 1.30 18.82
N CYS A 2 -11.61 0.62 18.36
CA CYS A 2 -10.36 1.29 18.04
C CYS A 2 -10.60 2.04 16.73
N TYR A 3 -10.96 3.32 16.80
CA TYR A 3 -10.99 4.19 15.63
C TYR A 3 -9.63 4.07 14.96
N ILE A 4 -9.66 3.77 13.66
CA ILE A 4 -8.52 3.71 12.76
C ILE A 4 -7.85 5.08 12.77
N ARG A 5 -7.00 5.33 13.78
CA ARG A 5 -6.06 6.45 13.83
C ARG A 5 -4.81 6.04 13.02
N GLY A 6 -5.05 5.49 11.83
CA GLY A 6 -4.08 5.01 10.85
C GLY A 6 -4.17 5.82 9.57
N MET A 7 -4.44 7.12 9.70
CA MET A 7 -4.37 8.03 8.58
C MET A 7 -2.90 8.38 8.36
N LEU A 8 -2.32 7.84 7.28
CA LEU A 8 -1.00 8.27 6.79
C LEU A 8 -0.99 9.81 6.81
N THR A 9 0.00 10.40 7.48
CA THR A 9 0.10 11.86 7.52
C THR A 9 0.21 12.40 6.10
N LYS A 10 -0.31 13.62 5.85
CA LYS A 10 -0.29 14.23 4.51
C LYS A 10 1.12 14.20 3.90
N ARG A 11 2.15 14.45 4.71
CA ARG A 11 3.56 14.39 4.31
C ARG A 11 3.99 12.99 3.88
N LYS A 12 3.75 11.96 4.69
CA LYS A 12 4.07 10.57 4.35
C LYS A 12 3.36 10.14 3.07
N LYS A 13 2.08 10.50 2.91
CA LYS A 13 1.29 10.15 1.72
C LYS A 13 1.87 10.82 0.47
N SER A 14 2.20 12.11 0.55
CA SER A 14 2.79 12.86 -0.55
C SER A 14 4.15 12.30 -0.98
N ASN A 15 4.99 11.89 -0.01
CA ASN A 15 6.29 11.27 -0.31
C ASN A 15 6.13 9.94 -1.06
N GLU A 16 5.19 9.08 -0.65
CA GLU A 16 4.95 7.81 -1.34
C GLU A 16 4.34 8.01 -2.73
N ILE A 17 3.44 8.98 -2.89
CA ILE A 17 2.93 9.38 -4.22
C ILE A 17 4.09 9.86 -5.09
N ALA A 18 4.99 10.68 -4.55
CA ALA A 18 6.09 11.25 -5.32
C ALA A 18 7.07 10.21 -5.86
N LYS A 19 7.24 9.07 -5.18
CA LYS A 19 8.10 7.96 -5.60
C LYS A 19 7.49 7.08 -6.70
N ALA A 20 6.16 7.06 -6.80
CA ALA A 20 5.43 6.09 -7.64
C ALA A 20 4.60 6.74 -8.77
N LYS A 21 4.48 8.07 -8.78
CA LYS A 21 3.77 8.84 -9.80
C LYS A 21 4.45 8.70 -11.17
N ARG A 22 3.66 8.46 -12.23
CA ARG A 22 4.16 8.43 -13.62
C ARG A 22 4.35 9.82 -14.21
N HIS A 23 3.50 10.75 -13.79
CA HIS A 23 3.51 12.18 -14.13
C HIS A 23 3.06 12.99 -12.92
N ASP A 24 3.34 14.30 -12.87
CA ASP A 24 3.11 15.10 -11.66
C ASP A 24 1.66 15.17 -11.17
N SER A 25 0.69 14.99 -12.07
CA SER A 25 -0.74 14.94 -11.76
C SER A 25 -1.27 13.54 -11.38
N ASP A 26 -0.41 12.52 -11.43
CA ASP A 26 -0.84 11.13 -11.18
C ASP A 26 -1.09 10.86 -9.70
N THR A 27 -2.36 10.76 -9.33
CA THR A 27 -2.78 10.43 -7.96
C THR A 27 -3.53 9.11 -7.87
N GLY A 28 -3.91 8.54 -9.02
CA GLY A 28 -4.85 7.42 -9.13
C GLY A 28 -4.26 6.15 -9.73
N SER A 29 -3.06 6.21 -10.30
CA SER A 29 -2.48 5.03 -10.94
C SER A 29 -2.31 3.85 -10.00
N PRO A 30 -2.36 2.61 -10.54
CA PRO A 30 -2.13 1.41 -9.76
C PRO A 30 -0.82 1.45 -8.97
N GLU A 31 0.25 2.02 -9.52
CA GLU A 31 1.56 2.17 -8.87
C GLU A 31 1.47 3.03 -7.61
N VAL A 32 0.86 4.21 -7.72
CA VAL A 32 0.68 5.13 -6.59
C VAL A 32 -0.16 4.47 -5.50
N GLN A 33 -1.24 3.78 -5.88
CA GLN A 33 -2.09 3.07 -4.91
C GLN A 33 -1.32 1.94 -4.21
N ILE A 34 -0.50 1.16 -4.93
CA ILE A 34 0.32 0.09 -4.34
C ILE A 34 1.32 0.67 -3.34
N ALA A 35 1.96 1.79 -3.65
CA ALA A 35 2.90 2.45 -2.74
C ALA A 35 2.21 2.91 -1.43
N ILE A 36 1.06 3.59 -1.55
CA ILE A 36 0.28 4.05 -0.38
C ILE A 36 -0.21 2.86 0.47
N ILE A 37 -0.76 1.82 -0.17
CA ILE A 37 -1.28 0.64 0.54
C ILE A 37 -0.14 -0.11 1.23
N SER A 38 1.01 -0.25 0.59
CA SER A 38 2.18 -0.91 1.19
C SER A 38 2.64 -0.19 2.45
N ARG A 39 2.70 1.15 2.42
CA ARG A 39 3.05 1.92 3.61
C ARG A 39 2.02 1.77 4.74
N ARG A 40 0.72 1.71 4.42
CA ARG A 40 -0.33 1.43 5.42
C ARG A 40 -0.19 0.04 6.04
N ILE A 41 0.15 -0.97 5.23
CA ILE A 41 0.37 -2.33 5.70
C ILE A 41 1.50 -2.36 6.73
N GLU A 42 2.61 -1.66 6.49
CA GLU A 42 3.73 -1.57 7.43
C GLU A 42 3.33 -0.92 8.77
N GLU A 43 2.59 0.18 8.73
CA GLU A 43 2.13 0.89 9.93
C GLU A 43 1.15 0.03 10.75
N ILE A 44 0.19 -0.61 10.08
CA ILE A 44 -0.78 -1.49 10.76
C ILE A 44 -0.12 -2.76 11.28
N SER A 45 0.83 -3.33 10.55
CA SER A 45 1.58 -4.52 11.01
C SER A 45 2.36 -4.19 12.28
N SER A 46 3.02 -3.03 12.32
CA SER A 46 3.75 -2.56 13.51
C SER A 46 2.82 -2.31 14.70
N HIS A 47 1.60 -1.81 14.44
CA HIS A 47 0.59 -1.62 15.47
C HIS A 47 0.05 -2.94 16.03
N LEU A 48 -0.19 -3.93 15.16
CA LEU A 48 -0.70 -5.25 15.53
C LEU A 48 0.32 -6.09 16.28
N ASP A 49 1.61 -5.88 16.04
CA ASP A 49 2.68 -6.56 16.79
C ASP A 49 2.62 -6.20 18.29
N LYS A 50 2.37 -4.91 18.59
CA LYS A 50 2.11 -4.43 19.96
C LYS A 50 0.72 -4.84 20.47
N ASN A 51 -0.26 -4.99 19.58
CA ASN A 51 -1.66 -5.25 19.92
C ASN A 51 -2.16 -6.58 19.33
N ARG A 52 -1.55 -7.69 19.75
CA ARG A 52 -1.79 -9.04 19.17
C ARG A 52 -3.24 -9.51 19.26
N LYS A 53 -4.03 -8.98 20.19
CA LYS A 53 -5.45 -9.33 20.41
C LYS A 53 -6.42 -8.51 19.54
N ASP A 54 -5.99 -7.48 18.82
CA ASP A 54 -6.86 -6.67 17.99
C ASP A 54 -7.23 -7.39 16.67
N LYS A 55 -8.42 -8.01 16.68
CA LYS A 55 -8.98 -8.72 15.52
C LYS A 55 -9.58 -7.78 14.47
N HIS A 56 -10.05 -6.60 14.87
CA HIS A 56 -10.67 -5.64 13.94
C HIS A 56 -9.63 -5.02 13.02
N SER A 57 -8.50 -4.58 13.58
CA SER A 57 -7.38 -4.05 12.80
C SER A 57 -6.75 -5.12 11.91
N ARG A 58 -6.69 -6.39 12.36
CA ARG A 58 -6.23 -7.52 11.53
C ARG A 58 -7.15 -7.75 10.32
N ARG A 59 -8.46 -7.62 10.47
CA ARG A 59 -9.40 -7.69 9.34
C ARG A 59 -9.15 -6.56 8.34
N GLY A 60 -8.91 -5.34 8.83
CA GLY A 60 -8.53 -4.20 7.98
C GLY A 60 -7.23 -4.44 7.21
N LEU A 61 -6.21 -5.00 7.89
CA LEU A 61 -4.94 -5.38 7.27
C LEU A 61 -5.14 -6.37 6.11
N LEU A 62 -5.93 -7.44 6.32
CA LEU A 62 -6.21 -8.43 5.27
C LEU A 62 -6.90 -7.80 4.06
N GLY A 63 -7.83 -6.85 4.29
CA GLY A 63 -8.46 -6.08 3.22
C GLY A 63 -7.45 -5.26 2.40
N LEU A 64 -6.49 -4.61 3.06
CA LEU A 64 -5.42 -3.87 2.40
C LEU A 64 -4.49 -4.77 1.58
N VAL A 65 -4.13 -5.94 2.12
CA VAL A 65 -3.32 -6.93 1.40
C VAL A 65 -4.05 -7.43 0.14
N ALA A 66 -5.35 -7.71 0.25
CA ALA A 66 -6.17 -8.10 -0.90
C ALA A 66 -6.27 -7.00 -1.96
N ALA A 67 -6.47 -5.74 -1.55
CA ALA A 67 -6.49 -4.59 -2.45
C ALA A 67 -5.15 -4.43 -3.18
N ARG A 68 -4.01 -4.52 -2.46
CA ARG A 68 -2.68 -4.48 -3.07
C ARG A 68 -2.49 -5.58 -4.12
N ARG A 69 -2.92 -6.81 -3.80
CA ARG A 69 -2.86 -7.95 -4.73
C ARG A 69 -3.69 -7.70 -5.99
N LYS A 70 -4.87 -7.10 -5.87
CA LYS A 70 -5.72 -6.73 -7.00
C LYS A 70 -5.02 -5.71 -7.93
N HIS A 71 -4.43 -4.66 -7.37
CA HIS A 71 -3.70 -3.66 -8.16
C HIS A 71 -2.45 -4.25 -8.83
N LEU A 72 -1.70 -5.10 -8.14
CA LEU A 72 -0.53 -5.79 -8.71
C LEU A 72 -0.94 -6.71 -9.86
N LYS A 73 -2.02 -7.49 -9.70
CA LYS A 73 -2.55 -8.36 -10.77
C LYS A 73 -2.98 -7.55 -11.98
N HIS A 74 -3.61 -6.39 -11.77
CA HIS A 74 -3.99 -5.48 -12.85
C HIS A 74 -2.77 -4.93 -13.59
N LEU A 75 -1.73 -4.47 -12.87
CA LEU A 75 -0.48 -4.04 -13.49
C LEU A 75 0.22 -5.16 -14.25
N GLU A 76 0.22 -6.39 -13.71
CA GLU A 76 0.83 -7.54 -14.38
C GLU A 76 0.14 -7.83 -15.73
N SER A 77 -1.20 -7.69 -15.79
CA SER A 77 -1.95 -7.87 -17.05
C SER A 77 -1.79 -6.71 -18.03
N THR A 78 -1.75 -5.46 -17.54
CA THR A 78 -1.78 -4.27 -18.39
C THR A 78 -0.38 -3.82 -18.80
N ASN A 79 0.59 -3.87 -17.89
CA ASN A 79 1.96 -3.41 -18.13
C ASN A 79 2.98 -4.16 -17.25
N LYS A 80 3.55 -5.24 -17.81
CA LYS A 80 4.58 -6.07 -17.16
C LYS A 80 5.85 -5.30 -16.78
N ARG A 81 6.23 -4.27 -17.55
CA ARG A 81 7.42 -3.44 -17.23
C ARG A 81 7.18 -2.64 -15.96
N ALA A 82 6.04 -1.96 -15.87
CA ALA A 82 5.65 -1.21 -14.68
C ALA A 82 5.52 -2.12 -13.44
N TYR A 83 4.95 -3.32 -13.61
CA TYR A 83 4.91 -4.34 -12.55
C TYR A 83 6.31 -4.69 -12.03
N SER A 84 7.25 -4.98 -12.92
CA SER A 84 8.62 -5.35 -12.54
C SER A 84 9.34 -4.20 -11.83
N THR A 85 9.13 -2.96 -12.29
CA THR A 85 9.67 -1.76 -11.65
C THR A 85 9.10 -1.58 -10.25
N ILE A 86 7.77 -1.60 -10.08
CA ILE A 86 7.16 -1.33 -8.77
C ILE A 86 7.49 -2.40 -7.74
N VAL A 87 7.58 -3.67 -8.18
CA VAL A 87 7.98 -4.80 -7.32
C VAL A 87 9.42 -4.62 -6.83
N LYS A 88 10.33 -4.18 -7.70
CA LYS A 88 11.72 -3.86 -7.33
C LYS A 88 11.79 -2.66 -6.39
N THR A 89 11.10 -1.56 -6.71
CA THR A 89 11.12 -0.33 -5.91
C THR A 89 10.58 -0.55 -4.49
N LEU A 90 9.55 -1.39 -4.34
CA LEU A 90 8.94 -1.68 -3.04
C LEU A 90 9.52 -2.93 -2.35
N GLY A 91 10.47 -3.63 -2.96
CA GLY A 91 11.09 -4.83 -2.39
C GLY A 91 10.10 -5.96 -2.09
N LEU A 92 8.98 -6.03 -2.82
CA LEU A 92 7.93 -7.02 -2.58
C LEU A 92 8.40 -8.40 -3.09
N LYS A 93 8.67 -9.34 -2.18
CA LYS A 93 8.91 -10.74 -2.55
C LYS A 93 7.56 -11.45 -2.80
N ARG A 94 7.50 -12.24 -3.88
CA ARG A 94 6.35 -13.07 -4.26
C ARG A 94 6.16 -14.21 -3.28
#